data_AF-A0A1U7EVR3-F1
#
_entry.id   AF-A0A1U7EVR3-F1
#
_cell.length_a   1.000
_cell.length_b   1.000
_cell.length_c   1.000
_cell.angle_alpha   90.00
_cell.angle_beta   90.00
_cell.angle_gamma   90.00
#
_symmetry.space_group_name_H-M   'P 1'
#
loop_
_entity.id
_entity.type
_entity.pdbx_description
1 polymer ?
#
loop_
_entity_poly.entity_id
_entity_poly.type
_entity_poly.pdbx_seq_one_letter_code
_entity_poly.pdbx_strand_id
1 'polypeptide(L)'
;MFEQFTESEERGQVGIGTLIVFIALVLVAAIAAGVLINTAGFLQTQAQATGEESTEQVSTNLVFLSTTGTVSDAEDGIDSFNTTVQLGPGSSAIDLNDTTISVFTDDGQSQEFSGVDEDTDNNDGGIEFEDDSRDSSVLSTDSTDDDATATIEFDIGDANELSEPFEEGTTVDIVITTSEGTQAENSFIIEDPLDPQLEGGDEIRLD
;
A
#
# COMPACT_ATOMS: atom_id res chain seq x y z
N MET A 1 31.20 43.16 77.91
CA MET A 1 31.05 41.86 77.22
C MET A 1 30.35 42.18 75.92
N PHE A 2 31.09 42.22 74.83
CA PHE A 2 30.59 42.59 73.50
C PHE A 2 30.89 41.40 72.60
N GLU A 3 29.85 40.72 72.14
CA GLU A 3 29.93 39.58 71.22
C GLU A 3 30.52 40.03 69.89
N GLN A 4 31.71 39.51 69.56
CA GLN A 4 32.32 39.59 68.24
C GLN A 4 32.02 38.28 67.50
N PHE A 5 30.73 37.99 67.33
CA PHE A 5 30.22 36.94 66.44
C PHE A 5 29.16 37.64 65.61
N THR A 6 29.31 37.71 64.28
CA THR A 6 28.20 37.82 63.30
C THR A 6 28.67 38.21 61.89
N GLU A 7 29.60 39.17 61.69
CA GLU A 7 29.81 39.71 60.33
C GLU A 7 30.51 38.74 59.35
N SER A 8 31.39 37.87 59.84
CA SER A 8 32.08 36.85 59.03
C SER A 8 31.24 35.59 58.83
N GLU A 9 30.45 35.20 59.84
CA GLU A 9 29.54 34.05 59.80
C GLU A 9 28.35 34.31 58.85
N GLU A 10 27.85 35.54 58.79
CA GLU A 10 26.75 35.93 57.91
C GLU A 10 27.18 35.94 56.43
N ARG A 11 28.44 36.32 56.13
CA ARG A 11 29.01 36.19 54.77
C ARG A 11 29.24 34.73 54.36
N GLY A 12 29.67 33.88 55.29
CA GLY A 12 29.78 32.44 55.08
C GLY A 12 28.42 31.79 54.79
N GLN A 13 27.38 32.20 55.52
CA GLN A 13 26.01 31.72 55.32
C GLN A 13 25.43 32.12 53.96
N VAL A 14 25.65 33.35 53.50
CA VAL A 14 25.24 33.79 52.15
C VAL A 14 25.96 32.99 51.06
N GLY A 15 27.27 32.72 51.23
CA GLY A 15 28.06 31.91 50.28
C GLY A 15 27.62 30.45 50.20
N ILE A 16 27.17 29.86 51.31
CA ILE A 16 26.56 28.51 51.29
C ILE A 16 25.21 28.55 50.58
N GLY A 17 24.40 29.60 50.80
CA GLY A 17 23.12 29.78 50.11
C GLY A 17 23.27 29.85 48.58
N THR A 18 24.27 30.58 48.07
CA THR A 18 24.52 30.67 46.63
C THR A 18 25.00 29.36 46.02
N LEU A 19 25.84 28.59 46.73
CA LEU A 19 26.27 27.25 46.27
C LEU A 19 25.10 26.27 46.19
N ILE A 20 24.18 26.31 47.16
CA ILE A 20 22.99 25.44 47.16
C ILE A 20 22.11 25.75 45.94
N VAL A 21 21.82 27.02 45.68
CA VAL A 21 21.02 27.43 44.52
C VAL A 21 21.71 27.09 43.20
N PHE A 22 23.03 27.25 43.14
CA PHE A 22 23.81 26.88 41.96
C PHE A 22 23.69 25.39 41.64
N ILE A 23 23.87 24.52 42.64
CA ILE A 23 23.71 23.07 42.44
C ILE A 23 22.27 22.73 42.04
N ALA A 24 21.27 23.32 42.69
CA ALA A 24 19.87 23.09 42.35
C ALA A 24 19.56 23.48 40.90
N LEU A 25 20.05 24.63 40.43
CA LEU A 25 19.86 25.09 39.06
C LEU A 25 20.52 24.16 38.04
N VAL A 26 21.73 23.67 38.34
CA VAL A 26 22.44 22.70 37.49
C VAL A 26 21.65 21.39 37.39
N LEU A 27 21.08 20.90 38.49
CA LEU A 27 20.27 19.66 38.48
C LEU A 27 18.99 19.82 37.66
N VAL A 28 18.28 20.94 37.81
CA VAL A 28 17.07 21.22 37.01
C VAL A 28 17.42 21.34 35.52
N ALA A 29 18.51 22.03 35.19
CA ALA A 29 19.00 22.15 33.82
C ALA A 29 19.37 20.79 33.22
N ALA A 30 19.99 19.90 33.99
CA ALA A 30 20.33 18.56 33.54
C ALA A 30 19.08 17.70 33.23
N ILE A 31 18.06 17.75 34.09
CA ILE A 31 16.79 17.04 33.86
C ILE A 31 16.09 17.61 32.62
N ALA A 32 16.01 18.94 32.52
CA ALA A 32 15.39 19.60 31.37
C ALA A 32 16.11 19.25 30.05
N ALA A 33 17.44 19.24 30.04
CA ALA A 33 18.23 18.82 28.89
C ALA A 33 17.98 17.34 28.53
N GLY A 34 17.88 16.46 29.53
CA GLY A 34 17.54 15.05 29.31
C GLY A 34 16.18 14.87 28.63
N VAL A 35 15.16 15.63 29.05
CA VAL A 35 13.84 15.63 28.41
C VAL A 35 13.93 16.16 26.97
N LEU A 36 14.62 17.28 26.75
CA LEU A 36 14.78 17.86 25.41
C LEU A 36 15.48 16.91 24.43
N ILE A 37 16.52 16.21 24.88
CA ILE A 37 17.23 15.22 24.06
C ILE A 37 16.32 14.03 23.73
N ASN A 38 15.57 13.52 24.71
CA ASN A 38 14.67 12.40 24.50
C ASN A 38 13.54 12.75 23.52
N THR A 39 12.92 13.93 23.69
CA THR A 39 11.91 14.41 22.75
C THR A 39 12.49 14.63 21.35
N ALA A 40 13.69 15.20 21.24
CA ALA A 40 14.36 15.37 19.96
C ALA A 40 14.64 14.02 19.29
N GLY A 41 15.09 13.02 20.04
CA GLY A 41 15.32 11.67 19.54
C GLY A 41 14.04 10.99 19.05
N PHE A 42 12.97 11.06 19.84
CA PHE A 42 11.65 10.54 19.44
C PHE A 42 11.15 11.18 18.15
N LEU A 43 11.20 12.52 18.05
CA LEU A 43 10.79 13.24 16.85
C LEU A 43 11.68 12.93 15.65
N GLN A 44 12.97 12.70 15.85
CA GLN A 44 13.88 12.32 14.78
C GLN A 44 13.55 10.93 14.22
N THR A 45 13.34 9.93 15.08
CA THR A 45 12.93 8.59 14.64
C THR A 45 11.59 8.63 13.93
N GLN A 46 10.62 9.39 14.46
CA GLN A 46 9.32 9.57 13.80
C GLN A 46 9.47 10.24 12.44
N ALA A 47 10.27 11.32 12.34
CA ALA A 47 10.48 12.04 11.08
C ALA A 47 11.21 11.18 10.04
N GLN A 48 12.13 10.31 10.46
CA GLN A 48 12.80 9.37 9.57
C GLN A 48 11.81 8.33 9.05
N ALA A 49 11.05 7.68 9.95
CA ALA A 49 10.07 6.67 9.56
C ALA A 49 9.01 7.23 8.60
N THR A 50 8.45 8.40 8.90
CA THR A 50 7.50 9.06 7.99
C THR A 50 8.16 9.46 6.67
N GLY A 51 9.45 9.83 6.67
CA GLY A 51 10.19 10.14 5.45
C GLY A 51 10.44 8.91 4.57
N GLU A 52 10.76 7.77 5.19
CA GLU A 52 10.90 6.47 4.53
C GLU A 52 9.56 6.03 3.92
N GLU A 53 8.49 5.96 4.72
CA GLU A 53 7.13 5.60 4.27
C GLU A 53 6.60 6.52 3.16
N SER A 54 6.82 7.83 3.27
CA SER A 54 6.41 8.78 2.22
C SER A 54 7.23 8.60 0.94
N THR A 55 8.50 8.20 1.05
CA THR A 55 9.35 7.97 -0.12
C THR A 55 8.92 6.68 -0.83
N GLU A 56 8.68 5.61 -0.06
CA GLU A 56 8.14 4.35 -0.55
C GLU A 56 6.82 4.59 -1.29
N GLN A 57 5.83 5.23 -0.64
CA GLN A 57 4.52 5.51 -1.24
C GLN A 57 4.56 6.31 -2.56
N VAL A 58 5.52 7.24 -2.74
CA VAL A 58 5.59 8.04 -3.98
C VAL A 58 6.52 7.45 -5.05
N SER A 59 7.44 6.56 -4.65
CA SER A 59 8.37 5.89 -5.57
C SER A 59 7.78 4.59 -6.11
N THR A 60 6.92 3.96 -5.32
CA THR A 60 6.09 2.85 -5.73
C THR A 60 5.09 3.33 -6.77
N ASN A 61 5.06 2.63 -7.91
CA ASN A 61 4.18 2.91 -9.02
C ASN A 61 3.89 1.60 -9.74
N LEU A 62 2.63 1.18 -9.77
CA LEU A 62 2.19 -0.02 -10.47
C LEU A 62 1.57 0.40 -11.81
N VAL A 63 1.90 -0.33 -12.87
CA VAL A 63 1.53 0.00 -14.25
C VAL A 63 0.82 -1.18 -14.87
N PHE A 64 -0.32 -0.91 -15.50
CA PHE A 64 -1.07 -1.89 -16.28
C PHE A 64 -0.43 -2.01 -17.68
N LEU A 65 -0.18 -3.25 -18.11
CA LEU A 65 0.43 -3.59 -19.40
C LEU A 65 -0.63 -3.95 -20.44
N SER A 66 -1.57 -4.80 -20.04
CA SER A 66 -2.62 -5.31 -20.90
C SER A 66 -3.78 -5.81 -20.08
N THR A 67 -5.00 -5.56 -20.58
CA THR A 67 -6.22 -6.17 -20.07
C THR A 67 -6.90 -6.91 -21.21
N THR A 68 -7.37 -8.10 -20.89
CA THR A 68 -7.91 -9.07 -21.83
C THR A 68 -9.16 -9.67 -21.21
N GLY A 69 -10.21 -9.96 -21.97
CA GLY A 69 -11.45 -10.57 -21.50
C GLY A 69 -11.79 -11.85 -22.23
N THR A 70 -12.47 -12.76 -21.55
CA THR A 70 -13.02 -13.99 -22.12
C THR A 70 -14.49 -13.79 -22.46
N VAL A 71 -14.85 -13.97 -23.73
CA VAL A 71 -16.22 -13.81 -24.20
C VAL A 71 -17.13 -14.90 -23.63
N SER A 72 -18.32 -14.49 -23.18
CA SER A 72 -19.32 -15.41 -22.64
C SER A 72 -19.85 -16.39 -23.68
N ASP A 73 -20.15 -17.62 -23.27
CA ASP A 73 -20.87 -18.61 -24.10
C ASP A 73 -22.26 -18.14 -24.55
N ALA A 74 -22.83 -17.14 -23.87
CA ALA A 74 -24.11 -16.53 -24.22
C ALA A 74 -24.01 -15.42 -25.28
N GLU A 75 -22.80 -15.07 -25.75
CA GLU A 75 -22.50 -14.07 -26.79
C GLU A 75 -22.96 -12.61 -26.49
N ASP A 76 -23.44 -12.33 -25.27
CA ASP A 76 -23.99 -11.02 -24.87
C ASP A 76 -23.03 -10.21 -23.95
N GLY A 77 -21.78 -10.66 -23.76
CA GLY A 77 -20.87 -10.06 -22.78
C GLY A 77 -19.54 -10.79 -22.55
N ILE A 78 -18.88 -10.45 -21.43
CA ILE A 78 -17.61 -11.03 -20.96
C ILE A 78 -17.82 -11.72 -19.60
N ASP A 79 -17.35 -12.96 -19.47
CA ASP A 79 -17.45 -13.78 -18.23
C ASP A 79 -16.24 -13.60 -17.31
N SER A 80 -15.06 -13.32 -17.83
CA SER A 80 -13.85 -13.10 -17.04
C SER A 80 -12.90 -12.11 -17.70
N PHE A 81 -12.04 -11.46 -16.94
CA PHE A 81 -10.98 -10.63 -17.50
C PHE A 81 -9.65 -10.81 -16.78
N ASN A 82 -8.58 -10.77 -17.55
CA ASN A 82 -7.20 -10.94 -17.12
C ASN A 82 -6.47 -9.63 -17.33
N THR A 83 -5.85 -9.11 -16.27
CA THR A 83 -5.04 -7.89 -16.34
C THR A 83 -3.61 -8.16 -15.92
N THR A 84 -2.66 -7.80 -16.78
CA THR A 84 -1.23 -7.92 -16.49
C THR A 84 -0.70 -6.60 -15.98
N VAL A 85 0.00 -6.65 -14.84
CA VAL A 85 0.60 -5.50 -14.17
C VAL A 85 2.08 -5.69 -13.95
N GLN A 86 2.79 -4.56 -13.83
CA GLN A 86 4.22 -4.50 -13.60
C GLN A 86 4.58 -3.28 -12.75
N LEU A 87 5.71 -3.36 -12.04
CA LEU A 87 6.28 -2.22 -11.35
C LEU A 87 6.94 -1.24 -12.32
N GLY A 88 6.62 0.03 -12.13
CA GLY A 88 7.27 1.13 -12.82
C GLY A 88 8.74 1.29 -12.41
N PRO A 89 9.53 1.99 -13.24
CA PRO A 89 10.93 2.23 -12.93
C PRO A 89 11.06 3.11 -11.68
N GLY A 90 11.85 2.66 -10.72
CA GLY A 90 12.11 3.38 -9.47
C GLY A 90 11.23 2.95 -8.29
N SER A 91 10.32 2.02 -8.51
CA SER A 91 9.57 1.35 -7.43
C SER A 91 10.44 0.33 -6.70
N SER A 92 10.07 0.03 -5.46
CA SER A 92 10.54 -1.14 -4.69
C SER A 92 9.75 -2.39 -5.10
N ALA A 93 10.30 -3.57 -4.78
CA ALA A 93 9.54 -4.80 -4.89
C ALA A 93 8.33 -4.77 -3.93
N ILE A 94 7.19 -5.28 -4.37
CA ILE A 94 5.93 -5.24 -3.62
C ILE A 94 5.43 -6.65 -3.39
N ASP A 95 4.91 -6.93 -2.20
CA ASP A 95 4.17 -8.16 -1.93
C ASP A 95 2.70 -7.98 -2.31
N LEU A 96 2.24 -8.78 -3.28
CA LEU A 96 0.86 -8.76 -3.76
C LEU A 96 -0.11 -9.42 -2.76
N ASN A 97 0.39 -10.17 -1.77
CA ASN A 97 -0.46 -10.76 -0.74
C ASN A 97 -1.07 -9.70 0.21
N ASP A 98 -0.39 -8.57 0.40
CA ASP A 98 -0.90 -7.44 1.20
C ASP A 98 -1.53 -6.35 0.31
N THR A 99 -1.89 -6.70 -0.93
CA THR A 99 -2.54 -5.79 -1.88
C THR A 99 -4.04 -6.05 -1.93
N THR A 100 -4.82 -4.98 -2.09
CA THR A 100 -6.26 -5.04 -2.27
C THR A 100 -6.61 -4.60 -3.68
N ILE A 101 -7.47 -5.35 -4.37
CA ILE A 101 -7.97 -5.00 -5.68
C ILE A 101 -9.47 -4.76 -5.60
N SER A 102 -9.89 -3.61 -6.10
CA SER A 102 -11.29 -3.23 -6.16
C SER A 102 -11.69 -3.08 -7.63
N VAL A 103 -12.75 -3.76 -8.02
CA VAL A 103 -13.36 -3.66 -9.34
C VAL A 103 -14.69 -2.93 -9.19
N PHE A 104 -14.92 -1.94 -10.04
CA PHE A 104 -16.16 -1.17 -10.08
C PHE A 104 -16.75 -1.20 -11.48
N THR A 105 -18.08 -1.22 -11.54
CA THR A 105 -18.83 -1.17 -12.78
C THR A 105 -19.72 0.07 -12.80
N ASP A 106 -20.00 0.62 -13.98
CA ASP A 106 -20.89 1.78 -14.15
C ASP A 106 -22.35 1.51 -13.72
N ASP A 107 -22.76 0.25 -13.69
CA ASP A 107 -24.02 -0.23 -13.09
C ASP A 107 -24.08 -0.14 -11.55
N GLY A 108 -22.98 0.27 -10.92
CA GLY A 108 -22.88 0.45 -9.47
C GLY A 108 -22.60 -0.83 -8.69
N GLN A 109 -22.21 -1.90 -9.40
CA GLN A 109 -21.66 -3.10 -8.79
C GLN A 109 -20.19 -2.89 -8.44
N SER A 110 -19.73 -3.50 -7.35
CA SER A 110 -18.34 -3.44 -6.93
C SER A 110 -17.94 -4.71 -6.23
N GLN A 111 -16.72 -5.18 -6.48
CA GLN A 111 -16.13 -6.33 -5.78
C GLN A 111 -14.74 -5.96 -5.29
N GLU A 112 -14.41 -6.37 -4.07
CA GLU A 112 -13.09 -6.21 -3.48
C GLU A 112 -12.47 -7.57 -3.22
N PHE A 113 -11.20 -7.72 -3.58
CA PHE A 113 -10.38 -8.90 -3.40
C PHE A 113 -9.13 -8.50 -2.62
N SER A 114 -8.71 -9.33 -1.67
CA SER A 114 -7.55 -9.04 -0.81
C SER A 114 -6.58 -10.20 -0.84
N GLY A 115 -5.35 -9.91 -1.25
CA GLY A 115 -4.26 -10.86 -1.29
C GLY A 115 -4.29 -11.81 -2.49
N VAL A 116 -3.32 -12.72 -2.47
CA VAL A 116 -3.14 -13.78 -3.49
C VAL A 116 -3.93 -14.99 -3.02
N ASP A 117 -4.84 -15.48 -3.86
CA ASP A 117 -5.49 -16.77 -3.63
C ASP A 117 -4.68 -17.87 -4.32
N GLU A 118 -4.21 -18.83 -3.53
CA GLU A 118 -3.45 -19.98 -4.00
C GLU A 118 -4.37 -21.19 -4.30
N ASP A 119 -5.69 -21.10 -4.02
CA ASP A 119 -6.65 -22.20 -4.14
C ASP A 119 -7.62 -22.00 -5.32
N THR A 120 -7.18 -22.40 -6.51
CA THR A 120 -7.92 -22.41 -7.79
C THR A 120 -9.24 -23.21 -7.76
N ASP A 121 -9.51 -24.01 -6.71
CA ASP A 121 -10.70 -24.87 -6.64
C ASP A 121 -11.96 -24.13 -6.16
N ASN A 122 -11.84 -22.89 -5.68
CA ASN A 122 -12.97 -22.05 -5.30
C ASN A 122 -12.99 -20.84 -6.25
N ASN A 123 -14.09 -20.62 -6.99
CA ASN A 123 -14.33 -19.42 -7.82
C ASN A 123 -14.45 -18.13 -6.96
N ASP A 124 -13.62 -17.97 -5.94
CA ASP A 124 -13.46 -16.76 -5.16
C ASP A 124 -12.40 -15.95 -5.92
N GLY A 125 -12.79 -14.85 -6.58
CA GLY A 125 -11.87 -14.12 -7.44
C GLY A 125 -10.60 -13.75 -6.67
N GLY A 126 -9.44 -14.13 -7.19
CA GLY A 126 -8.17 -14.00 -6.49
C GLY A 126 -7.10 -13.42 -7.39
N ILE A 127 -6.01 -12.92 -6.81
CA ILE A 127 -4.82 -12.58 -7.60
C ILE A 127 -4.15 -13.88 -8.01
N GLU A 128 -4.38 -14.34 -9.24
CA GLU A 128 -3.74 -15.54 -9.79
C GLU A 128 -2.49 -15.18 -10.61
N PHE A 129 -1.35 -15.79 -10.28
CA PHE A 129 -0.18 -15.75 -11.15
C PHE A 129 -0.33 -16.79 -12.26
N GLU A 130 -0.29 -16.37 -13.52
CA GLU A 130 -0.37 -17.24 -14.73
C GLU A 130 0.72 -18.35 -14.81
N ASP A 131 1.62 -18.45 -13.82
CA ASP A 131 2.54 -19.55 -13.66
C ASP A 131 2.42 -20.11 -12.24
N ASP A 132 1.60 -21.16 -12.10
CA ASP A 132 1.40 -22.00 -10.90
C ASP A 132 2.69 -22.52 -10.25
N SER A 133 3.84 -22.33 -10.90
CA SER A 133 5.17 -22.70 -10.40
C SER A 133 5.78 -21.65 -9.46
N ARG A 134 5.16 -20.47 -9.34
CA ARG A 134 5.69 -19.32 -8.61
C ARG A 134 5.30 -19.39 -7.13
N ASP A 135 6.31 -19.53 -6.27
CA ASP A 135 6.19 -19.52 -4.80
C ASP A 135 6.35 -18.09 -4.23
N SER A 136 6.49 -17.07 -5.09
CA SER A 136 6.72 -15.67 -4.72
C SER A 136 5.51 -14.79 -5.06
N SER A 137 4.79 -14.34 -4.03
CA SER A 137 3.81 -13.25 -4.13
C SER A 137 4.47 -11.88 -4.35
N VAL A 138 5.80 -11.83 -4.44
CA VAL A 138 6.59 -10.60 -4.50
C VAL A 138 6.86 -10.23 -5.97
N LEU A 139 6.31 -9.10 -6.38
CA LEU A 139 6.56 -8.50 -7.68
C LEU A 139 7.94 -7.83 -7.69
N SER A 140 8.81 -8.27 -8.60
CA SER A 140 10.19 -7.78 -8.75
C SER A 140 10.26 -6.57 -9.68
N THR A 141 11.20 -5.67 -9.42
CA THR A 141 11.46 -4.49 -10.26
C THR A 141 12.43 -4.81 -11.40
N ASP A 142 13.09 -5.97 -11.34
CA ASP A 142 14.05 -6.39 -12.35
C ASP A 142 13.32 -7.03 -13.52
N SER A 143 13.27 -6.34 -14.66
CA SER A 143 12.63 -6.83 -15.89
C SER A 143 13.22 -8.12 -16.48
N THR A 144 14.36 -8.59 -15.95
CA THR A 144 14.97 -9.86 -16.34
C THR A 144 14.62 -11.01 -15.40
N ASP A 145 13.95 -10.69 -14.30
CA ASP A 145 13.37 -11.64 -13.37
C ASP A 145 12.08 -12.21 -13.94
N ASP A 146 11.77 -13.45 -13.61
CA ASP A 146 10.52 -14.07 -14.01
C ASP A 146 9.33 -13.41 -13.25
N ASP A 147 9.62 -12.81 -12.09
CA ASP A 147 8.67 -12.12 -11.19
C ASP A 147 8.44 -10.64 -11.56
N ALA A 148 8.84 -10.19 -12.75
CA ALA A 148 8.67 -8.78 -13.17
C ALA A 148 7.25 -8.39 -13.61
N THR A 149 6.38 -9.38 -13.84
CA THR A 149 4.99 -9.18 -14.26
C THR A 149 4.09 -10.15 -13.51
N ALA A 150 2.93 -9.65 -13.06
CA ALA A 150 1.84 -10.46 -12.54
C ALA A 150 0.65 -10.31 -13.47
N THR A 151 0.13 -11.41 -13.97
CA THR A 151 -1.25 -11.44 -14.48
C THR A 151 -2.18 -11.57 -13.27
N ILE A 152 -3.41 -11.08 -13.40
CA ILE A 152 -4.43 -11.12 -12.36
C ILE A 152 -5.71 -11.51 -13.09
N GLU A 153 -6.21 -12.71 -12.82
CA GLU A 153 -7.44 -13.23 -13.39
C GLU A 153 -8.63 -12.90 -12.51
N PHE A 154 -9.71 -12.42 -13.13
CA PHE A 154 -10.97 -12.13 -12.48
C PHE A 154 -12.05 -12.99 -13.10
N ASP A 155 -12.44 -14.06 -12.39
CA ASP A 155 -13.58 -14.90 -12.76
C ASP A 155 -14.87 -14.39 -12.11
N ILE A 156 -15.91 -14.21 -12.93
CA ILE A 156 -17.25 -13.79 -12.50
C ILE A 156 -18.07 -15.06 -12.23
N GLY A 157 -17.81 -15.70 -11.10
CA GLY A 157 -18.54 -16.88 -10.64
C GLY A 157 -19.69 -16.57 -9.68
N ASP A 158 -20.60 -17.55 -9.49
CA ASP A 158 -21.75 -17.55 -8.56
C ASP A 158 -21.40 -17.18 -7.08
N ALA A 159 -20.10 -17.08 -6.73
CA ALA A 159 -19.62 -16.77 -5.39
C ALA A 159 -19.44 -15.26 -5.12
N ASN A 160 -19.41 -14.41 -6.15
CA ASN A 160 -19.11 -12.98 -6.03
C ASN A 160 -20.40 -12.11 -6.06
N GLU A 161 -20.30 -10.85 -5.58
CA GLU A 161 -21.43 -9.89 -5.71
C GLU A 161 -21.69 -9.49 -7.18
N LEU A 162 -20.73 -9.79 -8.06
CA LEU A 162 -20.83 -9.78 -9.52
C LEU A 162 -21.31 -11.15 -9.98
N SER A 163 -22.62 -11.34 -10.06
CA SER A 163 -23.26 -12.65 -10.38
C SER A 163 -23.83 -12.72 -11.79
N GLU A 164 -23.66 -11.64 -12.56
CA GLU A 164 -24.06 -11.56 -13.97
C GLU A 164 -22.83 -11.17 -14.79
N PRO A 165 -22.63 -11.77 -15.98
CA PRO A 165 -21.55 -11.39 -16.87
C PRO A 165 -21.67 -9.92 -17.25
N PHE A 166 -20.54 -9.27 -17.53
CA PHE A 166 -20.57 -7.86 -17.93
C PHE A 166 -21.19 -7.75 -19.33
N GLU A 167 -22.28 -6.98 -19.44
CA GLU A 167 -22.97 -6.76 -20.71
C GLU A 167 -22.09 -5.94 -21.68
N GLU A 168 -22.37 -6.05 -22.98
CA GLU A 168 -21.77 -5.16 -23.98
C GLU A 168 -22.07 -3.68 -23.66
N GLY A 169 -21.06 -2.82 -23.75
CA GLY A 169 -21.18 -1.39 -23.45
C GLY A 169 -20.91 -1.00 -21.98
N THR A 170 -20.73 -1.98 -21.09
CA THR A 170 -20.39 -1.76 -19.68
C THR A 170 -18.96 -1.22 -19.52
N THR A 171 -18.77 -0.24 -18.64
CA THR A 171 -17.45 0.28 -18.25
C THR A 171 -16.98 -0.36 -16.95
N VAL A 172 -15.74 -0.86 -16.95
CA VAL A 172 -15.13 -1.50 -15.78
C VAL A 172 -13.89 -0.71 -15.35
N ASP A 173 -13.87 -0.32 -14.09
CA ASP A 173 -12.75 0.35 -13.44
C ASP A 173 -12.07 -0.62 -12.46
N ILE A 174 -10.77 -0.82 -12.61
CA ILE A 174 -9.93 -1.63 -11.71
C ILE A 174 -9.03 -0.69 -10.91
N VAL A 175 -9.02 -0.86 -9.59
CA VAL A 175 -8.15 -0.13 -8.67
C VAL A 175 -7.34 -1.11 -7.84
N ILE A 176 -6.02 -1.06 -7.96
CA ILE A 176 -5.09 -1.86 -7.17
C ILE A 176 -4.46 -0.96 -6.10
N THR A 177 -4.64 -1.33 -4.83
CA THR A 177 -4.10 -0.62 -3.67
C THR A 177 -3.04 -1.47 -2.98
N THR A 178 -1.79 -1.00 -2.98
CA THR A 178 -0.67 -1.68 -2.31
C THR A 178 -0.69 -1.42 -0.80
N SER A 179 0.02 -2.25 -0.03
CA SER A 179 0.17 -2.09 1.43
C SER A 179 0.81 -0.76 1.85
N GLU A 180 1.64 -0.18 0.99
CA GLU A 180 2.28 1.14 1.15
C GLU A 180 1.30 2.31 0.87
N GLY A 181 0.07 2.01 0.45
CA GLY A 181 -0.98 2.99 0.15
C GLY A 181 -0.85 3.63 -1.23
N THR A 182 -0.11 3.00 -2.15
CA THR A 182 -0.07 3.41 -3.56
C THR A 182 -1.30 2.84 -4.27
N GLN A 183 -1.95 3.65 -5.10
CA GLN A 183 -3.09 3.22 -5.92
C GLN A 183 -2.72 3.29 -7.40
N ALA A 184 -3.06 2.24 -8.13
CA ALA A 184 -3.00 2.20 -9.59
C ALA A 184 -4.40 1.91 -10.12
N GLU A 185 -4.84 2.70 -11.09
CA GLU A 185 -6.19 2.63 -11.67
C GLU A 185 -6.09 2.32 -13.17
N ASN A 186 -6.94 1.42 -13.66
CA ASN A 186 -7.19 1.24 -15.09
C ASN A 186 -8.70 1.21 -15.37
N SER A 187 -9.10 1.68 -16.55
CA SER A 187 -10.52 1.74 -16.95
C SER A 187 -10.64 1.31 -18.40
N PHE A 188 -11.48 0.31 -18.65
CA PHE A 188 -11.77 -0.19 -19.99
C PHE A 188 -13.27 -0.32 -20.20
N ILE A 189 -13.67 -0.36 -21.47
CA ILE A 189 -15.07 -0.50 -21.88
C ILE A 189 -15.22 -1.75 -22.73
N ILE A 190 -16.29 -2.49 -22.49
CA ILE A 190 -16.67 -3.63 -23.32
C ILE A 190 -17.37 -3.07 -24.56
N GLU A 191 -16.89 -3.42 -25.76
CA GLU A 191 -17.45 -2.87 -27.01
C GLU A 191 -18.91 -3.32 -27.22
N ASP A 192 -19.78 -2.40 -27.65
CA ASP A 192 -21.16 -2.65 -28.10
C ASP A 192 -21.32 -2.25 -29.59
N PRO A 193 -21.64 -3.18 -30.51
CA PRO A 193 -21.79 -4.62 -30.27
C PRO A 193 -20.44 -5.37 -30.28
N LEU A 194 -20.36 -6.49 -29.58
CA LEU A 194 -19.20 -7.41 -29.66
C LEU A 194 -18.98 -7.90 -31.11
N ASP A 195 -17.72 -8.22 -31.49
CA ASP A 195 -17.41 -8.69 -32.85
C ASP A 195 -18.16 -10.02 -33.13
N PRO A 196 -19.05 -10.07 -34.14
CA PRO A 196 -19.87 -11.24 -34.43
C PRO A 196 -19.09 -12.47 -34.96
N GLN A 197 -17.76 -12.40 -34.99
CA GLN A 197 -16.88 -13.53 -35.30
C GLN A 197 -16.29 -14.21 -34.06
N LEU A 198 -16.54 -13.66 -32.86
CA LEU A 198 -16.09 -14.25 -31.61
C LEU A 198 -17.03 -15.38 -31.20
N GLU A 199 -16.47 -16.51 -30.80
CA GLU A 199 -17.18 -17.63 -30.19
C GLU A 199 -17.00 -17.60 -28.66
N GLY A 200 -17.89 -18.28 -27.91
CA GLY A 200 -17.75 -18.43 -26.47
C GLY A 200 -16.38 -18.99 -26.07
N GLY A 201 -15.72 -18.34 -25.12
CA GLY A 201 -14.36 -18.67 -24.69
C GLY A 201 -13.24 -18.02 -25.53
N ASP A 202 -13.56 -17.18 -26.52
CA ASP A 202 -12.54 -16.39 -27.22
C ASP A 202 -11.98 -15.29 -26.33
N GLU A 203 -10.68 -15.08 -26.44
CA GLU A 203 -9.93 -14.08 -25.69
C GLU A 203 -9.82 -12.77 -26.50
N ILE A 204 -10.33 -11.66 -25.96
CA ILE A 204 -10.31 -10.33 -26.59
C ILE A 204 -9.51 -9.33 -25.77
N ARG A 205 -8.75 -8.48 -26.45
CA ARG A 205 -8.00 -7.40 -25.79
C ARG A 205 -8.92 -6.21 -25.54
N LEU A 206 -9.00 -5.75 -24.30
CA LEU A 206 -9.91 -4.69 -23.84
C LEU A 206 -9.25 -3.30 -23.71
N ASP A 207 -7.92 -3.24 -23.76
CA ASP A 207 -7.10 -2.01 -23.65
C ASP A 207 -5.85 -2.08 -24.53
#